data_AF-A0A7L4QZT4-F1
#
_entry.id   AF-A0A7L4QZT4-F1
#
_cell.length_a   1.000
_cell.length_b   1.000
_cell.length_c   1.000
_cell.angle_alpha   90.00
_cell.angle_beta   90.00
_cell.angle_gamma   90.00
#
_symmetry.space_group_name_H-M   'P 1'
#
loop_
_entity.id
_entity.type
_entity.pdbx_description
1 polymer ?
#
loop_
_entity_poly.entity_id
_entity_poly.type
_entity_poly.pdbx_seq_one_letter_code
_entity_poly.pdbx_strand_id
1 'polypeptide(L)' 'STDIDEPHDLVELLLYGDGLAKEYVEKRFCAETGKGRVKISPHSKLSGFI' A
#
# COMPACT_ATOMS: atom_id res chain seq x y z
N SER A 1 -0.29 -15.38 8.89
CA SER A 1 -0.82 -15.28 7.52
C SER A 1 -1.74 -14.10 7.52
N THR A 2 -1.43 -13.05 6.77
CA THR A 2 -2.37 -11.95 6.54
C THR A 2 -3.11 -12.31 5.25
N ASP A 3 -4.42 -12.45 5.33
CA ASP A 3 -5.24 -12.65 4.15
C ASP A 3 -5.30 -11.30 3.43
N ILE A 4 -4.90 -11.28 2.15
CA ILE A 4 -4.88 -10.05 1.34
C ILE A 4 -6.08 -10.13 0.40
N ASP A 5 -7.22 -9.60 0.82
CA ASP A 5 -8.44 -9.56 0.02
C ASP A 5 -9.03 -8.14 -0.10
N GLU A 6 -8.64 -7.22 0.78
CA GLU A 6 -9.14 -5.86 0.83
C GLU A 6 -8.01 -4.81 0.76
N PRO A 7 -8.31 -3.56 0.32
CA PRO A 7 -7.29 -2.50 0.21
C PRO A 7 -6.61 -2.12 1.53
N HIS A 8 -7.26 -2.35 2.67
CA HIS A 8 -6.70 -2.03 3.97
C HIS A 8 -5.62 -3.04 4.40
N ASP A 9 -5.64 -4.27 3.90
CA ASP A 9 -4.59 -5.27 4.18
C ASP A 9 -3.25 -4.86 3.55
N LEU A 10 -3.30 -4.12 2.44
CA LEU A 10 -2.10 -3.51 1.86
C LEU A 10 -1.49 -2.45 2.78
N VAL A 11 -2.27 -1.80 3.65
CA VAL A 11 -1.73 -0.91 4.69
C VAL A 11 -0.91 -1.74 5.68
N GLU A 12 -1.44 -2.87 6.13
CA GLU A 12 -0.74 -3.76 7.07
C GLU A 12 0.54 -4.34 6.45
N LEU A 13 0.49 -4.75 5.19
CA LEU A 13 1.63 -5.24 4.44
C LEU A 13 2.72 -4.16 4.26
N LEU A 14 2.33 -2.90 4.02
CA LEU A 14 3.28 -1.78 3.93
C LEU A 14 3.92 -1.46 5.28
N LEU A 15 3.16 -1.53 6.38
CA LEU A 15 3.64 -1.18 7.73
C LEU A 15 4.50 -2.29 8.34
N TYR A 16 4.08 -3.54 8.21
CA TYR A 16 4.63 -4.66 8.99
C TYR A 16 5.17 -5.81 8.13
N GLY A 17 4.89 -5.82 6.83
CA GLY A 17 5.32 -6.87 5.94
C GLY A 17 6.81 -6.81 5.56
N ASP A 18 7.24 -7.85 4.85
CA ASP A 18 8.55 -7.98 4.24
C ASP A 18 8.48 -8.74 2.90
N GLY A 19 9.63 -8.84 2.22
CA GLY A 19 9.79 -9.63 1.01
C GLY A 19 9.13 -9.06 -0.26
N LEU A 20 9.00 -9.93 -1.27
CA LEU A 20 8.60 -9.55 -2.63
C LEU A 20 7.20 -8.93 -2.72
N ALA A 21 6.28 -9.34 -1.83
CA ALA A 21 4.93 -8.80 -1.79
C ALA A 21 4.95 -7.32 -1.37
N LYS A 22 5.71 -6.99 -0.31
CA LYS A 22 5.90 -5.61 0.12
C LYS A 22 6.58 -4.76 -0.96
N GLU A 23 7.68 -5.25 -1.52
CA GLU A 23 8.39 -4.53 -2.59
C GLU A 23 7.50 -4.25 -3.82
N TYR A 24 6.59 -5.17 -4.14
CA TYR A 24 5.64 -4.99 -5.24
C TYR A 24 4.62 -3.87 -4.95
N VAL A 25 4.12 -3.82 -3.72
CA VAL A 25 3.11 -2.83 -3.27
C VAL A 25 3.75 -1.45 -3.11
N GLU A 26 4.96 -1.34 -2.55
CA GLU A 26 5.69 -0.07 -2.41
C GLU A 26 5.98 0.62 -3.75
N LYS A 27 6.12 -0.14 -4.84
CA LYS A 27 6.29 0.42 -6.19
C LYS A 27 5.02 1.05 -6.76
N ARG A 28 3.85 0.73 -6.21
CA ARG A 28 2.52 1.10 -6.75
C ARG A 28 1.72 1.99 -5.84
N PHE A 29 1.93 1.88 -4.53
CA PHE A 29 1.17 2.58 -3.52
C PHE A 29 2.11 3.22 -2.50
N CYS A 30 1.68 4.32 -1.91
CA CYS A 30 2.31 4.91 -0.75
C CYS A 30 1.33 4.97 0.42
N ALA A 31 1.87 5.00 1.65
CA ALA A 31 1.09 5.20 2.86
C ALA A 31 1.05 6.69 3.21
N GLU A 32 -0.15 7.22 3.45
CA GLU A 32 -0.37 8.59 3.91
C GLU A 32 -0.98 8.56 5.32
N THR A 33 -0.51 9.43 6.19
CA THR A 33 -1.03 9.59 7.56
C THR A 33 -1.92 10.83 7.66
N GLY A 34 -3.04 10.74 8.39
CA GLY A 34 -3.93 11.87 8.62
C GLY A 34 -5.17 11.51 9.44
N LYS A 35 -5.71 12.48 10.19
CA LYS A 35 -6.88 12.28 11.08
C LYS A 35 -6.72 11.09 12.06
N GLY A 36 -5.48 10.82 12.50
CA GLY A 36 -5.17 9.66 13.34
C GLY A 36 -5.29 8.30 12.65
N ARG A 37 -5.30 8.27 11.31
CA ARG A 37 -5.43 7.05 10.48
C ARG A 37 -4.31 6.99 9.44
N VAL A 38 -4.06 5.78 8.96
CA VAL A 38 -3.19 5.51 7.81
C VAL A 38 -4.08 5.07 6.65
N LYS A 39 -3.83 5.57 5.45
CA LYS A 39 -4.47 5.13 4.21
C LYS A 39 -3.42 4.81 3.16
N ILE A 40 -3.76 3.97 2.20
CA ILE A 40 -2.99 3.83 0.96
C ILE A 40 -3.48 4.81 -0.10
N SER A 41 -2.56 5.27 -0.94
CA SER A 41 -2.85 6.02 -2.16
C SER A 41 -1.99 5.50 -3.32
N PRO A 42 -2.46 5.61 -4.58
CA PRO A 42 -1.64 5.25 -5.73
C PRO A 42 -0.40 6.13 -5.81
N HIS A 43 0.74 5.53 -6.14
CA HIS A 43 1.97 6.26 -6.37
C HIS A 43 1.79 7.12 -7.64
N SER A 44 1.87 8.44 -7.49
CA SER A 44 1.54 9.44 -8.53
C SER A 44 2.28 9.27 -9.87
N LYS A 45 3.37 8.50 -9.90
CA LYS A 45 4.09 8.13 -11.14
C LYS A 45 3.30 7.19 -12.08
N LEU A 46 2.17 6.64 -11.62
CA LEU A 46 1.28 5.80 -12.45
C LEU A 46 0.24 6.63 -13.25
N SER A 47 0.32 7.96 -13.25
CA SER A 47 -0.58 8.88 -13.96
C SER A 47 -0.53 8.81 -15.50
N GLY A 48 0.00 7.73 -16.07
CA GLY A 48 0.11 7.49 -17.51
C GLY A 48 -0.91 6.50 -18.09
N PHE A 49 -1.80 5.94 -17.28
CA PHE A 49 -2.90 5.10 -17.76
C PHE A 49 -4.23 5.82 -17.53
N ILE A 50 -4.63 6.59 -18.57
CA ILE A 50 -6.02 6.95 -18.85
C ILE A 50 -6.50 5.97 -19.92
#